data_AF-A0A1R4H6F9-F1
#
_entry.id   AF-A0A1R4H6F9-F1
#
_cell.length_a   1.000
_cell.length_b   1.000
_cell.length_c   1.000
_cell.angle_alpha   90.00
_cell.angle_beta   90.00
_cell.angle_gamma   90.00
#
_symmetry.space_group_name_H-M   'P 1'
#
loop_
_entity.id
_entity.type
_entity.pdbx_description
1 polymer ?
#
loop_
_entity_poly.entity_id
_entity_poly.type
_entity_poly.pdbx_seq_one_letter_code
_entity_poly.pdbx_strand_id
1 'polypeptide(L)'
;MKTINNTNKYINFLLLTVLMTTVVAAKPKPESISEPIPEPCMAEGDCEVIYDANFNDQELKNGVLENKMFINPSFTGTLSAVQLKNVVFLNGKLGTVNLSDGAVLNGVVFRGNQIASLNFGGAKLNNVVLEGNLKKQPKIYGSKEEQLAEPIPLNLRGAIVRDSLFVNNVVLMEGNKNTVRHSAPLFIIL
;
A
#
# COMPACT_ATOMS: atom_id res chain seq x y z
N MET A 1 25.62 -16.79 21.57
CA MET A 1 24.25 -17.25 21.26
C MET A 1 23.30 -16.15 21.72
N LYS A 2 22.81 -15.30 20.81
CA LYS A 2 21.87 -14.22 21.16
C LYS A 2 20.46 -14.77 21.04
N THR A 3 19.83 -15.02 22.17
CA THR A 3 18.40 -15.35 22.26
C THR A 3 17.62 -14.08 21.92
N ILE A 4 17.08 -14.00 20.70
CA ILE A 4 16.16 -12.94 20.32
C ILE A 4 14.77 -13.38 20.78
N ASN A 5 14.20 -12.63 21.73
CA ASN A 5 12.86 -12.86 22.28
C ASN A 5 11.79 -12.80 21.18
N ASN A 6 11.27 -13.97 20.81
CA ASN A 6 10.23 -14.16 19.79
C ASN A 6 8.81 -13.74 20.26
N THR A 7 8.67 -13.21 21.49
CA THR A 7 7.38 -12.98 22.14
C THR A 7 6.59 -11.82 21.54
N ASN A 8 7.26 -10.79 20.98
CA ASN A 8 6.58 -9.66 20.32
C ASN A 8 5.97 -10.03 18.96
N LYS A 9 6.46 -11.10 18.31
CA LYS A 9 5.96 -11.54 17.00
C LYS A 9 4.56 -12.14 17.11
N TYR A 10 4.28 -12.85 18.22
CA TYR A 10 3.01 -13.51 18.45
C TYR A 10 1.92 -12.56 18.94
N ILE A 11 2.25 -11.54 19.74
CA ILE A 11 1.23 -10.59 20.25
C ILE A 11 0.66 -9.75 19.11
N ASN A 12 1.49 -9.27 18.17
CA ASN A 12 1.00 -8.52 17.00
C ASN A 12 0.34 -9.42 15.95
N PHE A 13 0.78 -10.67 15.79
CA PHE A 13 0.09 -11.63 14.91
C PHE A 13 -1.29 -12.00 15.47
N LEU A 14 -1.41 -12.19 16.79
CA LEU A 14 -2.70 -12.41 17.44
C LEU A 14 -3.59 -11.17 17.34
N LEU A 15 -3.05 -9.96 17.53
CA LEU A 15 -3.80 -8.72 17.34
C LEU A 15 -4.26 -8.57 15.89
N LEU A 16 -3.44 -8.92 14.91
CA LEU A 16 -3.79 -8.86 13.49
C LEU A 16 -4.82 -9.93 13.11
N THR A 17 -4.73 -11.13 13.69
CA THR A 17 -5.72 -12.20 13.46
C THR A 17 -7.03 -11.87 14.16
N VAL A 18 -6.99 -11.27 15.36
CA VAL A 18 -8.15 -10.77 16.12
C VAL A 18 -8.78 -9.55 15.43
N LEU A 19 -7.98 -8.61 14.89
CA LEU A 19 -8.47 -7.50 14.06
C LEU A 19 -9.04 -8.01 12.73
N MET A 20 -8.42 -8.99 12.07
CA MET A 20 -8.94 -9.58 10.83
C MET A 20 -10.18 -10.46 11.06
N THR A 21 -10.43 -10.93 12.29
CA THR A 21 -11.67 -11.64 12.66
C THR A 21 -12.75 -10.72 13.23
N THR A 22 -12.41 -9.52 13.71
CA THR A 22 -13.38 -8.52 14.21
C THR A 22 -13.74 -7.46 13.18
N VAL A 23 -12.85 -7.17 12.23
CA VAL A 23 -13.16 -6.44 10.99
C VAL A 23 -13.71 -7.47 10.01
N VAL A 24 -14.79 -7.13 9.32
CA VAL A 24 -15.40 -7.88 8.21
C VAL A 24 -16.52 -8.86 8.60
N ALA A 25 -17.72 -8.30 8.81
CA ALA A 25 -18.87 -8.90 8.14
C ALA A 25 -18.62 -8.77 6.63
N ALA A 26 -18.08 -9.83 6.02
CA ALA A 26 -17.74 -9.85 4.59
C ALA A 26 -19.02 -9.60 3.80
N LYS A 27 -19.08 -8.45 3.11
CA LYS A 27 -20.11 -8.26 2.11
C LYS A 27 -19.92 -9.31 1.01
N PRO A 28 -21.00 -9.84 0.44
CA PRO A 28 -20.91 -10.83 -0.61
C PRO A 28 -20.06 -10.29 -1.77
N LYS A 29 -19.25 -11.19 -2.34
CA LYS A 29 -18.38 -10.95 -3.49
C LYS A 29 -19.14 -10.12 -4.55
N PRO A 30 -18.65 -8.93 -4.94
CA PRO A 30 -19.28 -8.16 -6.00
C PRO A 30 -19.33 -8.98 -7.28
N GLU A 31 -20.50 -9.04 -7.91
CA GLU A 31 -20.71 -9.67 -9.20
C GLU A 31 -19.85 -8.92 -10.24
N SER A 32 -18.90 -9.62 -10.85
CA SER A 32 -18.00 -9.13 -11.91
C SER A 32 -16.95 -8.09 -11.48
N ILE A 33 -15.75 -8.56 -11.12
CA ILE A 33 -14.51 -7.80 -11.23
C ILE A 33 -13.96 -8.09 -12.64
N SER A 34 -14.10 -7.16 -13.57
CA SER A 34 -13.72 -7.33 -14.99
C SER A 34 -12.23 -7.10 -15.24
N GLU A 35 -11.46 -6.69 -14.23
CA GLU A 35 -10.04 -6.39 -14.38
C GLU A 35 -9.16 -7.62 -14.10
N PRO A 36 -8.09 -7.82 -14.88
CA PRO A 36 -7.16 -8.90 -14.64
C PRO A 36 -6.49 -8.73 -13.26
N ILE A 37 -6.56 -9.80 -12.46
CA ILE A 37 -5.92 -9.91 -11.16
C ILE A 37 -4.41 -9.66 -11.34
N PRO A 38 -3.80 -8.71 -10.61
CA PRO A 38 -2.37 -8.46 -10.73
C PRO A 38 -1.54 -9.73 -10.48
N GLU A 39 -0.57 -9.97 -11.37
CA GLU A 39 0.36 -11.10 -11.35
C GLU A 39 1.00 -11.44 -9.99
N PRO A 40 1.38 -10.48 -9.10
CA PRO A 40 2.01 -10.84 -7.82
C PRO A 40 1.13 -11.68 -6.91
N CYS A 41 -0.21 -11.64 -7.05
CA CYS A 41 -1.10 -12.52 -6.32
C CYS A 41 -1.38 -13.86 -7.04
N MET A 42 -1.01 -13.98 -8.31
CA MET A 42 -1.22 -15.19 -9.12
C MET A 42 -0.01 -16.13 -9.10
N ALA A 43 1.19 -15.61 -8.87
CA ALA A 43 2.43 -16.38 -9.00
C ALA A 43 2.63 -17.49 -7.95
N GLU A 44 2.06 -17.35 -6.74
CA GLU A 44 2.27 -18.29 -5.63
C GLU A 44 1.02 -19.15 -5.27
N GLY A 45 -0.08 -19.04 -6.02
CA GLY A 45 -1.24 -19.96 -5.92
C GLY A 45 -2.19 -19.75 -4.72
N ASP A 46 -1.77 -19.10 -3.63
CA ASP A 46 -2.57 -18.96 -2.40
C ASP A 46 -2.79 -17.48 -2.00
N CYS A 47 -3.36 -16.67 -2.90
CA CYS A 47 -3.72 -15.29 -2.56
C CYS A 47 -5.08 -15.22 -1.86
N GLU A 48 -5.11 -14.73 -0.62
CA GLU A 48 -6.35 -14.48 0.12
C GLU A 48 -6.95 -13.14 -0.30
N VAL A 49 -8.21 -13.16 -0.74
CA VAL A 49 -8.93 -11.96 -1.20
C VAL A 49 -9.85 -11.43 -0.11
N ILE A 50 -9.67 -10.17 0.27
CA ILE A 50 -10.38 -9.47 1.33
C ILE A 50 -11.11 -8.26 0.71
N TYR A 51 -12.43 -8.21 0.83
CA TYR A 51 -13.26 -7.13 0.29
C TYR A 51 -13.62 -6.11 1.37
N ASP A 52 -13.70 -4.83 0.97
CA ASP A 52 -14.20 -3.72 1.78
C ASP A 52 -13.55 -3.59 3.17
N ALA A 53 -12.28 -4.01 3.28
CA ALA A 53 -11.56 -3.97 4.55
C ALA A 53 -11.40 -2.52 5.02
N ASN A 54 -11.66 -2.26 6.30
CA ASN A 54 -11.55 -0.93 6.88
C ASN A 54 -10.48 -0.90 7.97
N PHE A 55 -9.42 -0.15 7.72
CA PHE A 55 -8.29 0.06 8.60
C PHE A 55 -8.05 1.55 8.86
N ASN A 56 -9.09 2.37 8.78
CA ASN A 56 -8.97 3.78 9.10
C ASN A 56 -8.57 3.97 10.57
N ASP A 57 -7.66 4.92 10.78
CA ASP A 57 -7.10 5.33 12.07
C ASP A 57 -6.37 4.20 12.81
N GLN A 58 -5.97 3.15 12.07
CA GLN A 58 -5.21 2.04 12.63
C GLN A 58 -3.71 2.30 12.58
N GLU A 59 -3.01 1.79 13.60
CA GLU A 59 -1.57 1.69 13.62
C GLU A 59 -1.16 0.22 13.64
N LEU A 60 -0.55 -0.26 12.55
CA LEU A 60 0.04 -1.59 12.50
C LEU A 60 1.56 -1.46 12.60
N LYS A 61 2.12 -2.02 13.67
CA LYS A 61 3.56 -2.06 13.91
C LYS A 61 4.08 -3.48 13.82
N ASN A 62 5.21 -3.68 13.13
CA ASN A 62 5.88 -4.99 13.02
C ASN A 62 4.96 -6.12 12.49
N GLY A 63 3.89 -5.76 11.77
CA GLY A 63 2.96 -6.71 11.17
C GLY A 63 3.59 -7.41 9.97
N VAL A 64 3.13 -8.64 9.67
CA VAL A 64 3.53 -9.38 8.48
C VAL A 64 2.27 -9.72 7.69
N LEU A 65 2.20 -9.29 6.44
CA LEU A 65 1.14 -9.61 5.49
C LEU A 65 1.76 -10.22 4.25
N GLU A 66 1.34 -11.43 3.92
CA GLU A 66 1.83 -12.17 2.77
C GLU A 66 0.67 -12.68 1.92
N ASN A 67 0.80 -12.57 0.60
CA ASN A 67 -0.12 -13.13 -0.38
C ASN A 67 -1.58 -12.69 -0.11
N LYS A 68 -1.80 -11.38 0.04
CA LYS A 68 -3.13 -10.79 0.31
C LYS A 68 -3.55 -9.86 -0.82
N MET A 69 -4.83 -9.90 -1.16
CA MET A 69 -5.47 -8.95 -2.06
C MET A 69 -6.60 -8.23 -1.36
N PHE A 70 -6.47 -6.94 -1.17
CA PHE A 70 -7.51 -6.07 -0.66
C PHE A 70 -8.25 -5.41 -1.82
N ILE A 71 -9.54 -5.67 -1.95
CA ILE A 71 -10.42 -5.07 -2.95
C ILE A 71 -11.33 -4.06 -2.27
N ASN A 72 -11.34 -2.83 -2.78
CA ASN A 72 -12.02 -1.67 -2.20
C ASN A 72 -11.66 -1.37 -0.73
N PRO A 73 -10.38 -1.48 -0.29
CA PRO A 73 -10.04 -1.18 1.10
C PRO A 73 -10.23 0.31 1.41
N SER A 74 -10.56 0.62 2.66
CA SER A 74 -10.39 1.94 3.24
C SER A 74 -9.23 1.90 4.23
N PHE A 75 -8.21 2.71 4.00
CA PHE A 75 -7.04 2.76 4.89
C PHE A 75 -6.58 4.20 5.07
N THR A 76 -6.46 4.64 6.32
CA THR A 76 -5.77 5.89 6.69
C THR A 76 -5.04 5.58 7.99
N GLY A 77 -3.73 5.78 8.07
CA GLY A 77 -2.99 5.40 9.26
C GLY A 77 -1.53 5.04 9.01
N THR A 78 -0.93 4.37 9.99
CA THR A 78 0.50 4.07 10.01
C THR A 78 0.75 2.57 10.00
N LEU A 79 1.64 2.15 9.11
CA LEU A 79 2.15 0.81 8.89
C LEU A 79 3.67 0.84 9.10
N SER A 80 4.15 0.99 10.33
CA SER A 80 5.59 1.12 10.62
C SER A 80 6.26 -0.22 10.89
N ALA A 81 7.47 -0.40 10.36
CA ALA A 81 8.23 -1.65 10.42
C ALA A 81 7.44 -2.90 9.96
N VAL A 82 6.41 -2.73 9.12
CA VAL A 82 5.64 -3.85 8.57
C VAL A 82 6.42 -4.56 7.47
N GLN A 83 6.12 -5.83 7.26
CA GLN A 83 6.62 -6.63 6.15
C GLN A 83 5.43 -7.02 5.27
N LEU A 84 5.42 -6.50 4.04
CA LEU A 84 4.40 -6.78 3.04
C LEU A 84 5.06 -7.58 1.91
N LYS A 85 4.60 -8.81 1.68
CA LYS A 85 5.05 -9.66 0.57
C LYS A 85 3.88 -10.00 -0.33
N ASN A 86 3.97 -9.68 -1.62
CA ASN A 86 2.93 -9.99 -2.62
C ASN A 86 1.54 -9.49 -2.18
N VAL A 87 1.46 -8.24 -1.70
CA VAL A 87 0.21 -7.63 -1.24
C VAL A 87 -0.33 -6.70 -2.32
N VAL A 88 -1.62 -6.82 -2.63
CA VAL A 88 -2.30 -6.02 -3.64
C VAL A 88 -3.39 -5.17 -2.98
N PHE A 89 -3.40 -3.87 -3.26
CA PHE A 89 -4.49 -2.94 -2.94
C PHE A 89 -5.15 -2.48 -4.24
N LEU A 90 -6.41 -2.85 -4.44
CA LEU A 90 -7.17 -2.58 -5.66
C LEU A 90 -8.40 -1.71 -5.35
N ASN A 91 -8.56 -0.63 -6.10
CA ASN A 91 -9.78 0.21 -6.12
C ASN A 91 -10.20 0.76 -4.74
N GLY A 92 -9.23 0.97 -3.84
CA GLY A 92 -9.44 1.43 -2.48
C GLY A 92 -9.48 2.95 -2.31
N LYS A 93 -9.86 3.37 -1.10
CA LYS A 93 -9.76 4.74 -0.59
C LYS A 93 -8.65 4.80 0.44
N LEU A 94 -7.46 5.16 -0.01
CA LEU A 94 -6.27 5.29 0.81
C LEU A 94 -6.10 6.78 1.17
N GLY A 95 -6.21 7.13 2.45
CA GLY A 95 -5.96 8.48 2.91
C GLY A 95 -4.47 8.79 2.90
N THR A 96 -3.98 9.33 4.01
CA THR A 96 -2.54 9.38 4.28
C THR A 96 -2.12 8.01 4.78
N VAL A 97 -1.26 7.33 4.02
CA VAL A 97 -0.70 6.03 4.42
C VAL A 97 0.77 6.21 4.74
N ASN A 98 1.12 5.92 5.98
CA ASN A 98 2.50 6.02 6.43
C ASN A 98 3.16 4.64 6.51
N LEU A 99 4.03 4.32 5.55
CA LEU A 99 4.86 3.12 5.47
C LEU A 99 6.33 3.46 5.78
N SER A 100 6.57 4.43 6.67
CA SER A 100 7.92 4.81 7.10
C SER A 100 8.56 3.81 8.05
N ASP A 101 9.80 4.12 8.45
CA ASP A 101 10.47 3.50 9.60
C ASP A 101 10.68 2.00 9.44
N GLY A 102 11.44 1.62 8.42
CA GLY A 102 11.90 0.25 8.23
C GLY A 102 10.84 -0.71 7.69
N ALA A 103 9.73 -0.21 7.16
CA ALA A 103 8.80 -1.04 6.41
C ALA A 103 9.52 -1.71 5.21
N VAL A 104 9.18 -2.98 4.96
CA VAL A 104 9.73 -3.77 3.85
C VAL A 104 8.59 -4.20 2.95
N LEU A 105 8.62 -3.72 1.71
CA LEU A 105 7.62 -3.99 0.69
C LEU A 105 8.28 -4.78 -0.43
N ASN A 106 7.83 -6.01 -0.64
CA ASN A 106 8.31 -6.90 -1.70
C ASN A 106 7.12 -7.32 -2.57
N GLY A 107 7.07 -6.90 -3.83
CA GLY A 107 5.98 -7.26 -4.73
C GLY A 107 4.63 -6.62 -4.36
N VAL A 108 4.65 -5.40 -3.81
CA VAL A 108 3.42 -4.70 -3.39
C VAL A 108 2.85 -3.89 -4.54
N VAL A 109 1.55 -4.02 -4.79
CA VAL A 109 0.86 -3.31 -5.87
C VAL A 109 -0.25 -2.43 -5.32
N PHE A 110 -0.23 -1.16 -5.70
CA PHE A 110 -1.34 -0.23 -5.55
C PHE A 110 -1.90 0.06 -6.93
N ARG A 111 -3.12 -0.42 -7.22
CA ARG A 111 -3.79 -0.20 -8.52
C ARG A 111 -5.17 0.42 -8.35
N GLY A 112 -5.46 1.46 -9.13
CA GLY A 112 -6.81 2.06 -9.19
C GLY A 112 -7.27 2.75 -7.89
N ASN A 113 -6.38 2.99 -6.93
CA ASN A 113 -6.78 3.56 -5.64
C ASN A 113 -6.92 5.08 -5.70
N GLN A 114 -7.82 5.61 -4.87
CA GLN A 114 -7.85 7.02 -4.50
C GLN A 114 -6.90 7.24 -3.33
N ILE A 115 -5.75 7.87 -3.57
CA ILE A 115 -4.66 8.01 -2.59
C ILE A 115 -4.46 9.48 -2.21
N ALA A 116 -4.56 9.85 -0.94
CA ALA A 116 -4.29 11.24 -0.54
C ALA A 116 -2.77 11.52 -0.48
N SER A 117 -2.00 10.63 0.15
CA SER A 117 -0.53 10.69 0.19
C SER A 117 0.08 9.35 0.60
N LEU A 118 1.33 9.11 0.16
CA LEU A 118 2.13 7.95 0.58
C LEU A 118 3.47 8.39 1.14
N ASN A 119 3.79 7.87 2.33
CA ASN A 119 5.10 8.07 2.94
C ASN A 119 5.85 6.74 3.02
N PHE A 120 6.94 6.62 2.28
CA PHE A 120 7.87 5.48 2.29
C PHE A 120 9.24 5.87 2.91
N GLY A 121 9.29 6.92 3.72
CA GLY A 121 10.54 7.39 4.32
C GLY A 121 11.29 6.27 5.07
N GLY A 122 12.52 5.97 4.65
CA GLY A 122 13.34 4.89 5.24
C GLY A 122 12.86 3.46 4.95
N ALA A 123 11.87 3.27 4.07
CA ALA A 123 11.36 1.96 3.71
C ALA A 123 12.27 1.25 2.68
N LYS A 124 12.11 -0.08 2.56
CA LYS A 124 12.69 -0.88 1.48
C LYS A 124 11.59 -1.26 0.50
N LEU A 125 11.69 -0.77 -0.72
CA LEU A 125 10.75 -1.01 -1.81
C LEU A 125 11.44 -1.90 -2.86
N ASN A 126 10.99 -3.15 -2.99
CA ASN A 126 11.43 -4.06 -4.03
C ASN A 126 10.21 -4.51 -4.83
N ASN A 127 10.21 -4.34 -6.15
CA ASN A 127 9.06 -4.70 -7.00
C ASN A 127 7.76 -4.02 -6.55
N VAL A 128 7.81 -2.75 -6.16
CA VAL A 128 6.60 -1.99 -5.77
C VAL A 128 6.02 -1.30 -7.00
N VAL A 129 4.71 -1.42 -7.21
CA VAL A 129 4.02 -0.82 -8.35
C VAL A 129 2.92 0.13 -7.85
N LEU A 130 2.94 1.37 -8.33
CA LEU A 130 1.83 2.31 -8.23
C LEU A 130 1.33 2.61 -9.64
N GLU A 131 0.12 2.17 -9.96
CA GLU A 131 -0.45 2.27 -11.31
C GLU A 131 -1.92 2.70 -11.27
N GLY A 132 -2.31 3.63 -12.13
CA GLY A 132 -3.72 4.05 -12.26
C GLY A 132 -4.32 4.65 -10.99
N ASN A 133 -3.49 5.07 -10.04
CA ASN A 133 -3.96 5.69 -8.81
C ASN A 133 -4.24 7.18 -9.05
N LEU A 134 -5.26 7.69 -8.38
CA LEU A 134 -5.67 9.09 -8.47
C LEU A 134 -5.57 9.74 -7.10
N LYS A 135 -5.27 11.04 -7.03
CA LYS A 135 -5.34 11.73 -5.75
C LYS A 135 -6.78 11.83 -5.26
N LYS A 136 -7.00 11.55 -3.97
CA LYS A 136 -8.32 11.71 -3.34
C LYS A 136 -8.74 13.18 -3.40
N GLN A 137 -9.67 13.51 -4.29
CA GLN A 137 -10.25 14.85 -4.35
C GLN A 137 -11.42 14.98 -3.37
N PRO A 138 -11.57 16.12 -2.68
CA PRO A 138 -12.81 16.44 -1.99
C PRO A 138 -13.94 16.54 -3.04
N LYS A 139 -15.09 15.91 -2.78
CA LYS A 139 -16.27 16.08 -3.66
C LYS A 139 -16.68 17.56 -3.63
N ILE A 140 -16.37 18.29 -4.69
CA ILE A 140 -16.94 19.61 -4.92
C ILE A 140 -18.28 19.38 -5.63
N TYR A 141 -19.39 19.59 -4.91
CA TYR A 141 -20.72 19.47 -5.52
C TYR A 141 -20.92 20.59 -6.54
N GLY A 142 -21.15 20.23 -7.81
CA GLY A 142 -21.71 21.13 -8.82
C GLY A 142 -20.85 21.45 -10.05
N SER A 143 -19.58 21.02 -10.13
CA SER A 143 -18.74 21.27 -11.32
C SER A 143 -18.75 20.07 -12.29
N LYS A 144 -19.05 20.35 -13.56
CA LYS A 144 -18.92 19.40 -14.70
C LYS A 144 -17.53 19.44 -15.34
N GLU A 145 -16.54 20.01 -14.66
CA GLU A 145 -15.19 20.04 -15.18
C GLU A 145 -14.53 18.69 -15.00
N GLU A 146 -13.90 18.24 -16.08
CA GLU A 146 -12.93 17.15 -16.10
C GLU A 146 -11.74 17.60 -15.22
N GLN A 147 -11.91 17.47 -13.91
CA GLN A 147 -10.89 17.87 -12.94
C GLN A 147 -9.68 16.98 -13.16
N LEU A 148 -8.63 17.58 -13.72
CA LEU A 148 -7.31 16.97 -13.80
C LEU A 148 -6.95 16.43 -12.42
N ALA A 149 -6.75 15.13 -12.33
CA ALA A 149 -6.40 14.50 -11.08
C ALA A 149 -5.10 15.14 -10.57
N GLU A 150 -5.10 15.66 -9.35
CA GLU A 150 -3.88 16.20 -8.76
C GLU A 150 -2.85 15.08 -8.55
N PRO A 151 -1.54 15.37 -8.62
CA PRO A 151 -0.53 14.36 -8.42
C PRO A 151 -0.48 13.88 -6.96
N ILE A 152 -0.26 12.58 -6.79
CA ILE A 152 -0.12 11.93 -5.48
C ILE A 152 1.26 12.30 -4.91
N PRO A 153 1.32 12.97 -3.74
CA PRO A 153 2.58 13.28 -3.09
C PRO A 153 3.21 12.00 -2.54
N LEU A 154 4.47 11.78 -2.91
CA LEU A 154 5.26 10.61 -2.56
C LEU A 154 6.52 11.03 -1.79
N ASN A 155 6.63 10.60 -0.53
CA ASN A 155 7.85 10.76 0.25
C ASN A 155 8.71 9.48 0.14
N LEU A 156 9.91 9.59 -0.40
CA LEU A 156 10.88 8.50 -0.53
C LEU A 156 12.15 8.76 0.28
N ARG A 157 12.14 9.73 1.21
CA ARG A 157 13.36 10.16 1.89
C ARG A 157 14.04 9.01 2.63
N GLY A 158 15.27 8.69 2.23
CA GLY A 158 16.04 7.59 2.83
C GLY A 158 15.56 6.18 2.44
N ALA A 159 14.58 6.08 1.53
CA ALA A 159 14.11 4.80 1.04
C ALA A 159 15.17 4.10 0.17
N ILE A 160 15.18 2.78 0.23
CA ILE A 160 15.92 1.92 -0.70
C ILE A 160 14.91 1.43 -1.74
N VAL A 161 15.09 1.81 -2.99
CA VAL A 161 14.13 1.51 -4.07
C VAL A 161 14.81 0.65 -5.13
N ARG A 162 14.20 -0.50 -5.43
CA ARG A 162 14.65 -1.49 -6.42
C ARG A 162 13.48 -1.95 -7.25
N ASP A 163 13.67 -1.98 -8.57
CA ASP A 163 12.74 -2.59 -9.53
C ASP A 163 11.28 -2.14 -9.32
N SER A 164 11.10 -0.87 -8.90
CA SER A 164 9.79 -0.32 -8.53
C SER A 164 9.34 0.67 -9.60
N LEU A 165 8.05 0.65 -9.88
CA LEU A 165 7.42 1.38 -10.97
C LEU A 165 6.36 2.33 -10.40
N PHE A 166 6.51 3.63 -10.70
CA PHE A 166 5.55 4.65 -10.31
C PHE A 166 5.02 5.31 -11.58
N VAL A 167 3.81 4.93 -11.98
CA VAL A 167 3.21 5.33 -13.26
C VAL A 167 2.09 6.30 -13.02
N ASN A 168 2.15 7.42 -13.75
CA ASN A 168 1.16 8.47 -13.85
C ASN A 168 0.90 9.21 -12.53
N ASN A 169 0.85 10.53 -12.63
CA ASN A 169 0.25 11.40 -11.62
C ASN A 169 0.82 11.23 -10.19
N VAL A 170 2.14 11.04 -10.07
CA VAL A 170 2.87 11.08 -8.81
C VAL A 170 3.84 12.25 -8.80
N VAL A 171 4.04 12.87 -7.63
CA VAL A 171 5.04 13.92 -7.43
C VAL A 171 5.93 13.57 -6.25
N LEU A 172 7.24 13.61 -6.46
CA LEU A 172 8.19 13.45 -5.37
C LEU A 172 8.17 14.68 -4.47
N MET A 173 7.98 14.47 -3.17
CA MET A 173 8.08 15.53 -2.18
C MET A 173 9.49 16.13 -2.13
N GLU A 174 9.57 17.41 -1.75
CA GLU A 174 10.82 18.14 -1.60
C GLU A 174 11.76 17.44 -0.61
N GLY A 175 13.07 17.37 -0.94
CA GLY A 175 14.07 16.66 -0.14
C GLY A 175 14.31 15.19 -0.52
N ASN A 176 13.53 14.62 -1.44
CA ASN A 176 13.76 13.24 -1.93
C ASN A 176 15.01 13.10 -2.82
N LYS A 177 15.40 14.16 -3.56
CA LYS A 177 16.39 14.11 -4.66
C LYS A 177 17.78 13.55 -4.26
N ASN A 178 18.19 13.68 -3.00
CA ASN A 178 19.52 13.30 -2.54
C ASN A 178 19.53 12.09 -1.57
N THR A 179 18.38 11.45 -1.34
CA THR A 179 18.24 10.48 -0.23
C THR A 179 17.71 9.12 -0.64
N VAL A 180 17.15 8.98 -1.85
CA VAL A 180 16.75 7.69 -2.38
C VAL A 180 18.00 6.93 -2.84
N ARG A 181 18.23 5.73 -2.31
CA ARG A 181 19.30 4.84 -2.79
C ARG A 181 18.70 3.88 -3.81
N HIS A 182 19.16 3.98 -5.05
CA HIS A 182 18.63 3.21 -6.18
C HIS A 182 19.67 2.16 -6.53
N SER A 183 19.25 0.91 -6.74
CA SER A 183 20.13 -0.11 -7.35
C SER A 183 19.61 -0.63 -8.68
N ALA A 184 18.56 0.00 -9.21
CA ALA A 184 17.87 -0.29 -10.47
C ALA A 184 17.19 1.00 -10.96
N PRO A 185 16.80 1.12 -12.25
CA PRO A 185 16.14 2.32 -12.77
C PRO A 185 14.83 2.61 -12.04
N LEU A 186 14.71 3.83 -11.52
CA LEU A 186 13.45 4.39 -11.05
C LEU A 186 12.72 4.93 -12.28
N PHE A 187 11.66 4.24 -12.71
CA PHE A 187 10.80 4.74 -13.77
C PHE A 187 9.67 5.56 -13.14
N ILE A 188 9.80 6.87 -13.23
CA ILE A 188 8.68 7.80 -13.06
C ILE A 188 8.25 8.15 -14.48
N ILE A 189 7.14 7.56 -14.92
CA ILE A 189 6.50 7.93 -16.17
C ILE A 189 5.47 8.99 -15.80
N LEU A 190 5.79 10.24 -16.16
CA LEU A 190 4.95 11.42 -15.93
C LEU A 190 3.83 11.50 -16.96
#